data_AF-A0A934B216-F1
#
_entry.id   AF-A0A934B216-F1
#
_cell.length_a   1.000
_cell.length_b   1.000
_cell.length_c   1.000
_cell.angle_alpha   90.00
_cell.angle_beta   90.00
_cell.angle_gamma   90.00
#
_symmetry.space_group_name_H-M   'P 1'
#
loop_
_entity.id
_entity.type
_entity.pdbx_description
1 polymer ?
#
loop_
_entity_poly.entity_id
_entity_poly.type
_entity_poly.pdbx_seq_one_letter_code
_entity_poly.pdbx_strand_id
1 'polypeptide(L)'
;MRNPRFFPVLLLVFIFTACAPGSHLVRGKEYLERNKFDRAIKELEQAANEKGDLYYYIDTYSSLGDAYSKNNQASQAMSVYRNAIQMIDLRLREISSQRMDIRRELNSRSKTKAPGRQDEDMRLADEEWKLKEREKGIKNKLEGLAEK
;
A
#
# COMPACT_ATOMS: atom_id res chain seq x y z
N MET A 1 -54.91 36.07 -0.81
CA MET A 1 -53.59 36.13 -1.48
C MET A 1 -53.16 34.71 -1.80
N ARG A 2 -52.89 34.44 -3.08
CA ARG A 2 -52.49 33.15 -3.65
C ARG A 2 -50.97 33.14 -3.75
N ASN A 3 -50.30 32.14 -3.16
CA ASN A 3 -48.98 31.72 -3.58
C ASN A 3 -48.86 30.19 -3.46
N PRO A 4 -48.55 29.48 -4.56
CA PRO A 4 -48.38 28.04 -4.60
C PRO A 4 -46.91 27.65 -4.39
N ARG A 5 -46.66 26.40 -3.98
CA ARG A 5 -45.70 25.48 -4.64
C ARG A 5 -45.56 24.19 -3.83
N PHE A 6 -46.12 23.12 -4.40
CA PHE A 6 -45.58 21.77 -4.30
C PHE A 6 -44.09 21.80 -4.67
N PHE A 7 -43.25 21.19 -3.82
CA PHE A 7 -41.98 20.62 -4.25
C PHE A 7 -41.79 19.29 -3.51
N PRO A 8 -42.17 18.15 -4.13
CA PRO A 8 -41.63 16.86 -3.74
C PRO A 8 -40.26 16.75 -4.42
N VAL A 9 -39.18 16.77 -3.66
CA VAL A 9 -37.87 16.36 -4.19
C VAL A 9 -37.29 15.32 -3.26
N LEU A 10 -37.73 14.09 -3.55
CA LEU A 10 -36.92 12.91 -3.45
C LEU A 10 -35.59 13.21 -4.19
N LEU A 11 -34.52 13.50 -3.46
CA LEU A 11 -33.17 13.38 -4.00
C LEU A 11 -32.45 12.33 -3.16
N LEU A 12 -32.74 11.08 -3.54
CA LEU A 12 -31.79 9.99 -3.46
C LEU A 12 -30.46 10.46 -4.05
N VAL A 13 -29.53 10.86 -3.18
CA VAL A 13 -28.12 10.64 -3.41
C VAL A 13 -27.79 9.47 -2.50
N PHE A 14 -28.11 8.23 -2.89
CA PHE A 14 -27.11 7.39 -3.54
C PHE A 14 -25.77 8.11 -3.64
N ILE A 15 -25.08 8.22 -2.51
CA ILE A 15 -23.63 8.07 -2.55
C ILE A 15 -23.44 6.58 -2.83
N PHE A 16 -23.72 6.21 -4.09
CA PHE A 16 -22.91 5.25 -4.81
C PHE A 16 -21.52 5.84 -4.63
N THR A 17 -20.83 5.45 -3.56
CA THR A 17 -19.39 5.62 -3.46
C THR A 17 -18.92 5.06 -4.77
N ALA A 18 -18.52 5.97 -5.66
CA ALA A 18 -17.94 5.65 -6.92
C ALA A 18 -16.72 4.80 -6.57
N CYS A 19 -16.93 3.49 -6.50
CA CYS A 19 -15.94 2.53 -6.88
C CYS A 19 -15.69 2.90 -8.33
N ALA A 20 -14.80 3.88 -8.56
CA ALA A 20 -14.19 4.03 -9.85
C ALA A 20 -13.59 2.64 -10.12
N PRO A 21 -14.14 1.85 -11.06
CA PRO A 21 -13.68 0.50 -11.23
C PRO A 21 -12.21 0.55 -11.65
N GLY A 22 -11.36 0.20 -10.68
CA GLY A 22 -10.00 -0.24 -10.84
C GLY A 22 -8.98 0.86 -11.16
N SER A 23 -8.25 1.30 -10.12
CA SER A 23 -6.87 1.72 -10.36
C SER A 23 -6.13 0.58 -11.06
N HIS A 24 -5.10 0.93 -11.83
CA HIS A 24 -4.27 -0.05 -12.52
C HIS A 24 -3.75 -1.14 -11.55
N LEU A 25 -3.45 -0.77 -10.29
CA LEU A 25 -3.09 -1.72 -9.23
C LEU A 25 -4.20 -2.75 -8.95
N VAL A 26 -5.44 -2.30 -8.73
CA VAL A 26 -6.56 -3.20 -8.39
C VAL A 26 -6.88 -4.15 -9.54
N ARG A 27 -6.90 -3.65 -10.78
CA ARG A 27 -7.12 -4.48 -11.98
C ARG A 27 -5.99 -5.49 -12.17
N GLY A 28 -4.75 -5.05 -11.95
CA GLY A 28 -3.58 -5.90 -11.96
C GLY A 28 -3.69 -7.08 -10.99
N LYS A 29 -4.10 -6.82 -9.75
CA LYS A 29 -4.34 -7.85 -8.73
C LYS A 29 -5.48 -8.78 -9.10
N GLU A 30 -6.59 -8.26 -9.63
CA GLU A 30 -7.70 -9.09 -10.11
C GLU A 30 -7.27 -10.03 -11.25
N TYR A 31 -6.44 -9.55 -12.19
CA TYR A 31 -5.90 -10.40 -13.24
C TYR A 31 -4.92 -11.44 -12.71
N LEU A 32 -4.11 -11.10 -11.71
CA LEU A 32 -3.23 -12.05 -10.99
C LEU A 32 -4.04 -13.20 -10.37
N GLU A 33 -5.10 -12.87 -9.63
CA GLU A 33 -5.98 -13.85 -8.99
C GLU A 33 -6.65 -14.78 -10.01
N ARG A 34 -6.92 -14.27 -11.22
CA ARG A 34 -7.48 -15.03 -12.34
C ARG A 34 -6.43 -15.73 -13.20
N ASN A 35 -5.17 -15.77 -12.78
CA ASN A 35 -4.03 -16.33 -13.52
C ASN A 35 -3.84 -15.74 -14.93
N LYS A 36 -4.28 -14.50 -15.16
CA LYS A 36 -4.12 -13.77 -16.42
C LYS A 36 -2.85 -12.92 -16.37
N PHE A 37 -1.70 -13.57 -16.30
CA PHE A 37 -0.43 -12.93 -15.95
C PHE A 37 -0.02 -11.79 -16.90
N ASP A 38 -0.12 -11.97 -18.22
CA ASP A 38 0.21 -10.89 -19.18
C ASP A 38 -0.63 -9.63 -18.98
N ARG A 39 -1.94 -9.80 -18.70
CA ARG A 39 -2.83 -8.66 -18.42
C ARG A 39 -2.51 -8.02 -17.07
N ALA A 40 -2.19 -8.85 -16.07
CA ALA A 40 -1.78 -8.37 -14.77
C ALA A 40 -0.51 -7.52 -14.86
N ILE A 41 0.50 -8.01 -15.58
CA ILE A 41 1.76 -7.28 -15.83
C ILE A 41 1.45 -5.93 -16.45
N LYS A 42 0.68 -5.90 -17.55
CA LYS A 42 0.34 -4.64 -18.23
C LYS A 42 -0.32 -3.62 -17.30
N GLU A 43 -1.31 -4.04 -16.51
CA GLU A 43 -1.97 -3.14 -15.55
C GLU A 43 -1.00 -2.71 -14.44
N LEU A 44 -0.21 -3.63 -13.89
CA LEU A 44 0.73 -3.32 -12.80
C LEU A 44 1.92 -2.45 -13.25
N GLU A 45 2.34 -2.54 -14.51
CA GLU A 45 3.30 -1.61 -15.11
C GLU A 45 2.71 -0.20 -15.24
N GLN A 46 1.43 -0.08 -15.62
CA GLN A 46 0.77 1.24 -15.61
C GLN A 46 0.67 1.79 -14.19
N ALA A 47 0.32 0.94 -13.20
CA ALA A 47 0.29 1.31 -11.80
C ALA A 47 1.65 1.83 -11.32
N ALA A 48 2.76 1.21 -11.75
CA ALA A 48 4.10 1.64 -11.38
C ALA A 48 4.47 3.05 -11.90
N ASN A 49 3.77 3.54 -12.93
CA ASN A 49 3.92 4.89 -13.47
C ASN A 49 2.96 5.92 -12.85
N GLU A 50 2.01 5.48 -12.02
CA GLU A 50 1.11 6.38 -11.29
C GLU A 50 1.86 7.04 -10.12
N LYS A 51 1.36 8.21 -9.68
CA LYS A 51 1.81 8.84 -8.43
C LYS A 51 1.16 8.11 -7.25
N GLY A 52 1.99 7.58 -6.36
CA GLY A 52 1.56 6.93 -5.14
C GLY A 52 2.44 7.30 -3.96
N ASP A 53 2.02 6.86 -2.77
CA ASP A 53 2.86 6.85 -1.59
C ASP A 53 3.74 5.58 -1.55
N LEU A 54 4.57 5.46 -0.51
CA LEU A 54 5.42 4.28 -0.35
C LEU A 54 4.60 2.98 -0.28
N TYR A 55 3.44 2.97 0.36
CA TYR A 55 2.58 1.77 0.45
C TYR A 55 2.04 1.34 -0.91
N TYR A 56 1.60 2.30 -1.70
CA TYR A 56 1.16 2.07 -3.06
C TYR A 56 2.28 1.44 -3.91
N TYR A 57 3.51 1.96 -3.83
CA TYR A 57 4.64 1.38 -4.54
C TYR A 57 5.04 -0.01 -4.01
N ILE A 58 4.97 -0.25 -2.70
CA ILE A 58 5.20 -1.59 -2.12
C ILE A 58 4.19 -2.59 -2.68
N ASP A 59 2.90 -2.25 -2.68
CA ASP A 59 1.82 -3.07 -3.23
C ASP A 59 2.01 -3.34 -4.72
N THR A 60 2.32 -2.30 -5.48
CA THR A 60 2.50 -2.36 -6.93
C THR A 60 3.69 -3.23 -7.30
N TYR A 61 4.87 -2.98 -6.74
CA TYR A 61 6.07 -3.75 -7.07
C TYR A 61 6.00 -5.19 -6.57
N SER A 62 5.40 -5.45 -5.40
CA SER A 62 5.22 -6.83 -4.92
C SER A 62 4.26 -7.62 -5.80
N SER A 63 3.15 -7.02 -6.21
CA SER A 63 2.20 -7.64 -7.14
C SER A 63 2.83 -7.85 -8.52
N LEU A 64 3.57 -6.85 -9.04
CA LEU A 64 4.24 -6.97 -10.34
C LEU A 64 5.30 -8.08 -10.32
N GLY A 65 6.02 -8.25 -9.21
CA GLY A 65 6.94 -9.36 -9.02
C GLY A 65 6.26 -10.71 -9.02
N ASP A 66 5.10 -10.81 -8.37
CA ASP A 66 4.27 -12.04 -8.39
C ASP A 66 3.81 -12.35 -9.83
N ALA A 67 3.43 -11.32 -10.59
CA ALA A 67 2.96 -11.47 -11.96
C ALA A 67 4.08 -11.94 -12.90
N TYR A 68 5.25 -11.30 -12.86
CA TYR A 68 6.42 -11.73 -13.63
C TYR A 68 6.89 -13.13 -13.23
N SER A 69 6.94 -13.43 -11.92
CA SER A 69 7.37 -14.74 -11.43
C SER A 69 6.47 -15.86 -11.95
N LYS A 70 5.14 -15.66 -11.89
CA LYS A 70 4.16 -16.62 -12.40
C LYS A 70 4.14 -16.69 -13.94
N ASN A 71 4.60 -15.64 -14.62
CA ASN A 71 4.78 -15.62 -16.07
C ASN A 71 6.15 -16.15 -16.55
N ASN A 72 6.92 -16.81 -15.68
CA ASN A 72 8.27 -17.32 -15.95
C ASN A 72 9.31 -16.24 -16.32
N GLN A 73 9.07 -14.99 -15.94
CA GLN A 73 9.96 -13.85 -16.16
C GLN A 73 10.78 -13.56 -14.90
N ALA A 74 11.63 -14.51 -14.51
CA ALA A 74 12.34 -14.50 -13.23
C ALA A 74 13.24 -13.26 -13.04
N SER A 75 13.99 -12.86 -14.07
CA SER A 75 14.88 -11.69 -13.99
C SER A 75 14.12 -10.39 -13.72
N GLN A 76 12.98 -10.18 -14.41
CA GLN A 76 12.11 -9.03 -14.16
C GLN A 76 11.49 -9.09 -12.76
N ALA A 77 11.01 -10.27 -12.34
CA ALA A 77 10.44 -10.48 -11.00
C ALA A 77 11.43 -10.09 -9.89
N MET A 78 12.67 -10.57 -9.99
CA MET A 78 13.74 -10.22 -9.03
C MET A 78 14.00 -8.71 -8.99
N SER A 79 13.98 -8.05 -10.16
CA SER A 79 14.20 -6.60 -10.23
C SER A 79 13.12 -5.82 -9.50
N VAL A 80 11.84 -6.13 -9.75
CA VAL A 80 10.74 -5.40 -9.10
C VAL A 80 10.58 -5.78 -7.63
N TYR A 81 10.90 -7.01 -7.21
CA TYR A 81 10.96 -7.35 -5.79
C TYR A 81 12.02 -6.55 -5.03
N ARG A 82 13.19 -6.32 -5.63
CA ARG A 82 14.19 -5.42 -5.03
C ARG A 82 13.66 -3.99 -4.87
N ASN A 83 12.91 -3.49 -5.85
CA ASN A 83 12.27 -2.18 -5.74
C ASN A 83 11.26 -2.15 -4.59
N ALA A 84 10.46 -3.22 -4.41
CA ALA A 84 9.52 -3.32 -3.28
C ALA A 84 10.25 -3.29 -1.93
N ILE A 85 11.34 -4.05 -1.78
CA ILE A 85 12.19 -4.05 -0.57
C ILE A 85 12.76 -2.64 -0.33
N GLN A 86 13.26 -1.96 -1.36
CA GLN A 86 13.77 -0.60 -1.23
C GLN A 86 12.70 0.37 -0.72
N MET A 87 11.45 0.26 -1.18
CA MET A 87 10.35 1.10 -0.67
C MET A 87 10.03 0.78 0.80
N ILE A 88 10.10 -0.49 1.21
CA ILE A 88 9.95 -0.90 2.61
C ILE A 88 11.08 -0.30 3.46
N ASP A 89 12.33 -0.40 3.02
CA ASP A 89 13.50 0.14 3.74
C ASP A 89 13.38 1.64 3.96
N LEU A 90 12.91 2.38 2.94
CA LEU A 90 12.65 3.81 3.05
C LEU A 90 11.58 4.11 4.11
N ARG A 91 10.48 3.35 4.10
CA ARG A 91 9.41 3.53 5.09
C ARG A 91 9.87 3.17 6.50
N LEU A 92 10.62 2.08 6.67
CA LEU A 92 11.19 1.67 7.97
C LEU A 92 12.13 2.75 8.53
N ARG A 93 12.93 3.38 7.68
CA ARG A 93 13.80 4.51 8.07
C ARG A 93 12.97 5.71 8.55
N GLU A 94 11.89 6.04 7.83
CA GLU A 94 10.99 7.12 8.21
C GLU A 94 10.32 6.84 9.58
N ILE A 95 9.80 5.62 9.75
CA ILE A 95 9.21 5.18 11.03
C ILE A 95 10.24 5.28 12.16
N SER A 96 11.47 4.80 11.93
CA SER A 96 12.54 4.88 12.93
C SER A 96 12.81 6.32 13.38
N SER A 97 12.86 7.26 12.43
CA SER A 97 13.01 8.69 12.73
C SER A 97 11.83 9.23 13.54
N GLN A 98 10.59 8.98 13.10
CA GLN A 98 9.38 9.45 13.78
C GLN A 98 9.29 8.94 15.22
N ARG A 99 9.56 7.65 15.42
CA ARG A 99 9.57 7.03 16.76
C ARG A 99 10.64 7.63 17.66
N MET A 100 11.82 7.95 17.10
CA MET A 100 12.88 8.61 17.85
C MET A 100 12.44 9.99 18.37
N ASP A 101 11.79 10.79 17.52
CA ASP A 101 11.27 12.10 17.88
C ASP A 101 10.16 12.02 18.93
N ILE A 102 9.22 11.08 18.76
CA ILE A 102 8.15 10.83 19.72
C ILE A 102 8.72 10.44 21.08
N ARG A 103 9.70 9.53 21.12
CA ARG A 103 10.33 9.10 22.38
C ARG A 103 11.10 10.23 23.07
N ARG A 104 11.78 11.11 22.31
CA ARG A 104 12.41 12.32 22.86
C ARG A 104 11.38 13.23 23.51
N GLU A 105 10.25 13.47 22.83
CA GLU A 105 9.18 14.30 23.37
C GLU A 105 8.57 13.69 24.63
N LEU A 106 8.30 12.39 24.63
CA LEU A 106 7.77 11.65 25.79
C LEU A 106 8.72 11.65 26.99
N ASN A 107 10.04 11.73 26.77
CA ASN A 107 11.03 11.84 27.84
C ASN A 107 11.10 13.27 28.41
N SER A 108 10.77 14.30 27.62
CA SER A 108 10.78 15.71 28.04
C SER A 108 9.51 16.13 28.80
N ARG A 109 8.37 15.48 28.54
CA ARG A 109 7.07 15.76 29.19
C ARG A 109 6.79 14.70 30.26
N SER A 110 6.05 15.03 31.34
CA SER A 110 5.52 13.94 32.20
C SER A 110 4.60 13.07 31.36
N LYS A 111 4.81 11.74 31.34
CA LYS A 111 4.06 10.77 30.51
C LYS A 111 2.53 10.95 30.56
N THR A 112 2.01 11.46 31.67
CA THR A 112 0.59 11.80 31.90
C THR A 112 0.03 12.95 31.05
N LYS A 113 0.87 13.73 30.35
CA LYS A 113 0.47 14.94 29.60
C LYS A 113 0.47 14.77 28.07
N ALA A 114 0.84 13.59 27.54
CA ALA A 114 0.92 13.37 26.09
C ALA A 114 0.45 11.96 25.66
N PRO A 115 -0.78 11.52 26.04
CA PRO A 115 -1.28 10.19 25.71
C PRO A 115 -1.30 9.93 24.20
N GLY A 116 -1.69 10.89 23.37
CA GLY A 116 -1.73 10.72 21.91
C GLY A 116 -0.36 10.41 21.28
N ARG A 117 0.75 10.85 21.89
CA ARG A 117 2.10 10.51 21.43
C ARG A 117 2.47 9.06 21.74
N GLN A 118 1.99 8.52 22.85
CA GLN A 118 2.21 7.11 23.20
C GLN A 118 1.45 6.20 22.23
N ASP A 119 0.20 6.56 21.91
CA ASP A 119 -0.61 5.84 20.93
C ASP A 119 0.04 5.88 19.53
N GLU A 120 0.63 7.02 19.15
CA GLU A 120 1.35 7.17 17.90
C GLU A 120 2.62 6.28 17.83
N ASP A 121 3.45 6.21 18.89
CA ASP A 121 4.61 5.29 18.92
C ASP A 121 4.18 3.83 18.83
N MET A 122 3.07 3.47 19.48
CA MET A 122 2.50 2.11 19.42
C MET A 122 2.01 1.78 18.01
N ARG A 123 1.29 2.71 17.37
CA ARG A 123 0.84 2.56 15.97
C ARG A 123 2.01 2.37 15.02
N LEU A 124 3.06 3.18 15.16
CA LEU A 124 4.27 3.07 14.35
C LEU A 124 5.04 1.77 14.62
N ALA A 125 5.02 1.25 15.85
CA ALA A 125 5.62 -0.04 16.18
C ALA A 125 4.90 -1.22 15.48
N ASP A 126 3.56 -1.20 15.47
CA ASP A 126 2.75 -2.19 14.76
C ASP A 126 2.98 -2.12 13.24
N GLU A 127 3.05 -0.90 12.71
CA GLU A 127 3.35 -0.65 11.30
C GLU A 127 4.75 -1.15 10.89
N GLU A 128 5.76 -0.88 11.72
CA GLU A 128 7.14 -1.37 11.55
C GLU A 128 7.17 -2.92 11.51
N TRP A 129 6.44 -3.57 12.41
CA TRP A 129 6.38 -5.02 12.48
C TRP A 129 5.74 -5.62 11.21
N LYS A 130 4.60 -5.09 10.76
CA LYS A 130 3.92 -5.53 9.53
C LYS A 130 4.82 -5.38 8.29
N LEU A 131 5.57 -4.28 8.20
CA LEU A 131 6.49 -4.05 7.10
C LEU A 131 7.65 -5.04 7.09
N LYS A 132 8.22 -5.37 8.25
CA LYS A 132 9.29 -6.37 8.36
C LYS A 132 8.83 -7.77 7.95
N GLU A 133 7.62 -8.18 8.35
CA GLU A 133 7.07 -9.46 7.91
C GLU A 133 6.84 -9.49 6.40
N ARG A 134 6.35 -8.38 5.84
CA ARG A 134 6.18 -8.25 4.40
C ARG A 134 7.49 -8.30 3.64
N GLU A 135 8.51 -7.59 4.14
CA GLU A 135 9.87 -7.58 3.58
C GLU A 135 10.46 -8.99 3.56
N LYS A 136 10.35 -9.71 4.69
CA LYS A 136 10.77 -11.11 4.81
C LYS A 136 10.04 -11.99 3.79
N GLY A 137 8.73 -11.82 3.64
CA GLY A 137 7.96 -12.53 2.62
C GLY A 137 8.47 -12.28 1.19
N ILE A 138 8.84 -11.05 0.86
CA ILE A 138 9.40 -10.69 -0.45
C ILE A 138 10.82 -11.26 -0.62
N LYS A 139 11.66 -11.22 0.42
CA LYS A 139 13.00 -11.81 0.41
C LYS A 139 12.96 -13.31 0.14
N ASN A 140 12.07 -14.05 0.81
CA ASN A 140 11.89 -15.47 0.54
C ASN A 140 11.50 -15.76 -0.92
N LYS A 141 10.61 -14.93 -1.50
CA LYS A 141 10.25 -15.03 -2.93
C LYS A 141 11.43 -14.77 -3.85
N LEU A 142 12.29 -13.81 -3.48
CA LEU A 142 13.49 -13.46 -4.25
C LEU A 142 14.55 -14.55 -4.20
N GLU A 143 14.79 -15.13 -3.01
CA GLU A 143 15.70 -16.27 -2.82
C GLU A 143 15.25 -17.48 -3.63
N GLY A 144 13.96 -17.84 -3.56
CA GLY A 144 13.41 -18.96 -4.35
C GLY A 144 13.41 -18.73 -5.87
N LEU A 145 13.66 -17.51 -6.34
CA LEU A 145 13.90 -17.21 -7.76
C LEU A 145 15.40 -17.27 -8.13
N ALA A 146 16.29 -17.01 -7.18
CA ALA A 146 17.74 -17.06 -7.41
C ALA A 146 18.29 -18.49 -7.45
N GLU A 147 17.57 -19.44 -6.84
CA GLU A 147 17.92 -20.86 -6.80
C GLU A 147 17.48 -21.66 -8.05
N LYS A 148 16.76 -21.02 -8.99
CA LYS A 148 16.26 -21.64 -10.23
C LYS A 148 17.16 -21.34 -11.41
#